data_AF-A0A4S2N377-F1
#
_entry.id   AF-A0A4S2N377-F1
#
_cell.length_a   1.000
_cell.length_b   1.000
_cell.length_c   1.000
_cell.angle_alpha   90.00
_cell.angle_beta   90.00
_cell.angle_gamma   90.00
#
_symmetry.space_group_name_H-M   'P 1'
#
loop_
_entity.id
_entity.type
_entity.pdbx_description
1 polymer ?
#
loop_
_entity_poly.entity_id
_entity_poly.type
_entity_poly.pdbx_seq_one_letter_code
_entity_poly.pdbx_strand_id
1 'polypeptide(L)'
;MPLTANPPLHLVVLVGSDFRDRDLQSAGAGEAVRRDQGGKIDIAVRKLRIAGYLVQAFTGDQLYRNRMGRRCFRFEEEWSNDSLSSRDDRVMRNLAKVHVVRADSSVDEIRGLEAAGNGNAIRELVRDAVDSYFGRRFADKRYIGVVVLDAIGDLRLPGIKDTSALGGGLGIVGSKGFHSLTTTLEGVTSMFSDCSRIGTDVGTSDSSETGFIWESATVTLGKILEAFVSPQPQIVPRDFGHLNRTFITKEPYSLRSKTPGLSPSMPKDEDTWPRIDCLRMRFHPCFRLPTDPMPLDVPEIPQVFALETGLVASATSGIVLIMVFLDGVFSDFFDFTQKPEREVFLNDRTLRAKIPDLPKASPNVMLRILSAGQGEAIMDDFTAAVNEAKINIPIGHGTVYKSGAYGTLSSNKDSGADHHMIFNSITAGSLLIAIRVYHSLRLNALEFIYEDKSIQLFGTKPKDDSASTEFPIDARRGEILMGFCMRSKGAVRGLEILTSFGRRSDCFGGMPLGGNMTTLIPPKGRALAGVYGSCLDDFAILYK
;
A
#
# COMPACT_ATOMS: atom_id res chain seq x y z
N MET A 1 12.23 -19.21 -6.45
CA MET A 1 12.74 -18.84 -5.11
C MET A 1 12.76 -17.32 -5.04
N PRO A 2 12.24 -16.71 -3.96
CA PRO A 2 12.26 -15.25 -3.80
C PRO A 2 13.70 -14.74 -3.72
N LEU A 3 13.94 -13.52 -4.19
CA LEU A 3 15.30 -12.96 -4.24
C LEU A 3 15.77 -12.51 -2.88
N THR A 4 17.03 -12.80 -2.54
CA THR A 4 17.67 -12.30 -1.32
C THR A 4 17.68 -10.76 -1.26
N ALA A 5 17.74 -10.11 -2.43
CA ALA A 5 17.65 -8.66 -2.58
C ALA A 5 16.26 -8.08 -2.28
N ASN A 6 15.20 -8.90 -2.27
CA ASN A 6 13.87 -8.41 -1.89
C ASN A 6 13.81 -8.20 -0.38
N PRO A 7 13.07 -7.20 0.11
CA PRO A 7 12.88 -7.00 1.54
C PRO A 7 12.14 -8.21 2.16
N PRO A 8 12.57 -8.70 3.33
CA PRO A 8 11.89 -9.79 4.01
C PRO A 8 10.65 -9.31 4.76
N LEU A 9 9.74 -10.26 5.01
CA LEU A 9 8.76 -10.18 6.09
C LEU A 9 9.42 -10.69 7.38
N HIS A 10 9.44 -9.86 8.41
CA HIS A 10 9.92 -10.25 9.74
C HIS A 10 8.77 -10.84 10.55
N LEU A 11 9.03 -11.96 11.22
CA LEU A 11 8.06 -12.61 12.12
C LEU A 11 8.40 -12.26 13.56
N VAL A 12 7.41 -11.80 14.32
CA VAL A 12 7.57 -11.36 15.71
C VAL A 12 6.54 -12.04 16.61
N VAL A 13 7.01 -12.53 17.75
CA VAL A 13 6.20 -12.92 18.90
C VAL A 13 6.38 -11.83 19.97
N LEU A 14 5.30 -11.10 20.25
CA LEU A 14 5.29 -10.05 21.27
C LEU A 14 4.75 -10.59 22.59
N VAL A 15 5.44 -10.28 23.69
CA VAL A 15 5.02 -10.59 25.06
C VAL A 15 4.97 -9.33 25.92
N GLY A 16 4.08 -9.31 26.93
CA GLY A 16 4.05 -8.23 27.93
C GLY A 16 5.31 -8.18 28.80
N SER A 17 5.55 -7.05 29.44
CA SER A 17 6.74 -6.81 30.28
C SER A 17 6.83 -7.77 31.46
N ASP A 18 5.69 -8.16 32.03
CA ASP A 18 5.54 -9.07 33.16
C ASP A 18 5.37 -10.54 32.74
N PHE A 19 5.32 -10.85 31.44
CA PHE A 19 5.16 -12.21 30.96
C PHE A 19 6.30 -13.12 31.45
N ARG A 20 5.94 -14.21 32.14
CA ARG A 20 6.89 -15.23 32.62
C ARG A 20 6.57 -16.57 31.97
N ASP A 21 7.60 -17.22 31.45
CA ASP A 21 7.49 -18.59 30.91
C ASP A 21 7.15 -19.63 32.01
N ARG A 22 7.07 -19.21 33.27
CA ARG A 22 6.73 -20.05 34.44
C ARG A 22 5.24 -20.06 34.83
N ASP A 23 4.36 -19.32 34.15
CA ASP A 23 2.89 -19.46 34.31
C ASP A 23 2.35 -20.76 33.67
N LEU A 24 3.29 -21.66 33.33
CA LEU A 24 3.19 -23.05 32.89
C LEU A 24 2.62 -23.96 33.99
N GLN A 25 1.38 -23.73 34.41
CA GLN A 25 0.64 -24.69 35.23
C GLN A 25 -0.66 -25.11 34.55
N SER A 26 -0.55 -25.93 33.50
CA SER A 26 -1.58 -26.94 33.29
C SER A 26 -1.39 -28.02 34.35
N ALA A 27 -2.31 -28.06 35.32
CA ALA A 27 -2.41 -29.15 36.27
C ALA A 27 -2.57 -30.47 35.49
N GLY A 28 -1.58 -31.37 35.52
CA GLY A 28 -1.75 -32.76 35.08
C GLY A 28 -0.70 -33.36 34.14
N ALA A 29 0.22 -32.62 33.52
CA ALA A 29 1.23 -33.22 32.64
C ALA A 29 2.50 -33.65 33.41
N GLY A 30 2.93 -34.92 33.28
CA GLY A 30 4.11 -35.49 33.95
C GLY A 30 5.46 -34.93 33.48
N GLU A 31 6.50 -35.03 34.33
CA GLU A 31 7.84 -34.45 34.14
C GLU A 31 8.60 -34.88 32.87
N ALA A 32 8.26 -36.03 32.28
CA ALA A 32 8.87 -36.49 31.03
C ALA A 32 8.35 -35.74 29.80
N VAL A 33 7.06 -35.39 29.77
CA VAL A 33 6.43 -34.59 28.69
C VAL A 33 6.90 -33.12 28.77
N ARG A 34 7.19 -32.64 29.98
CA ARG A 34 7.66 -31.28 30.28
C ARG A 34 9.06 -30.95 29.76
N ARG A 35 9.94 -31.95 29.60
CA ARG A 35 11.30 -31.75 29.08
C ARG A 35 11.36 -31.68 27.55
N ASP A 36 10.35 -32.22 26.87
CA ASP A 36 10.38 -32.41 25.42
C ASP A 36 9.60 -31.32 24.64
N GLN A 37 8.70 -30.58 25.31
CA GLN A 37 7.76 -29.65 24.64
C GLN A 37 8.14 -28.15 24.68
N GLY A 38 9.23 -27.76 25.36
CA GLY A 38 9.69 -26.37 25.41
C GLY A 38 8.76 -25.42 26.19
N GLY A 39 9.21 -24.18 26.40
CA GLY A 39 8.41 -23.11 27.01
C GLY A 39 7.27 -22.63 26.10
N LYS A 40 6.30 -21.86 26.65
CA LYS A 40 5.14 -21.35 25.87
C LYS A 40 5.61 -20.47 24.70
N ILE A 41 6.69 -19.72 24.91
CA ILE A 41 7.32 -18.90 23.86
C ILE A 41 7.91 -19.77 22.74
N ASP A 42 8.62 -20.86 23.08
CA ASP A 42 9.22 -21.75 22.08
C ASP A 42 8.15 -22.43 21.22
N ILE A 43 7.07 -22.91 21.85
CA ILE A 43 5.91 -23.45 21.13
C ILE A 43 5.31 -22.40 20.19
N ALA A 44 5.11 -21.16 20.66
CA ALA A 44 4.58 -20.08 19.84
C ALA A 44 5.48 -19.75 18.65
N VAL A 45 6.81 -19.71 18.87
CA VAL A 45 7.81 -19.52 17.81
C VAL A 45 7.68 -20.61 16.74
N ARG A 46 7.63 -21.88 17.13
CA ARG A 46 7.50 -23.01 16.19
C ARG A 46 6.17 -22.96 15.43
N LYS A 47 5.06 -22.68 16.11
CA LYS A 47 3.73 -22.54 15.50
C LYS A 47 3.67 -21.39 14.49
N LEU A 48 4.20 -20.22 14.86
CA LEU A 48 4.26 -19.07 13.95
C LEU A 48 5.13 -19.36 12.74
N ARG A 49 6.26 -20.07 12.93
CA ARG A 49 7.13 -20.48 11.84
C ARG A 49 6.42 -21.39 10.84
N ILE A 50 5.73 -22.43 11.30
CA ILE A 50 4.94 -23.31 10.43
C ILE A 50 3.81 -22.54 9.73
N ALA A 51 3.05 -21.74 10.48
CA ALA A 51 1.97 -20.92 9.90
C ALA A 51 2.49 -19.95 8.83
N GLY A 52 3.66 -19.31 9.06
CA GLY A 52 4.33 -18.47 8.09
C GLY A 52 4.66 -19.21 6.80
N TYR A 53 5.23 -20.43 6.90
CA TYR A 53 5.51 -21.25 5.72
C TYR A 53 4.24 -21.70 4.98
N LEU A 54 3.16 -22.06 5.67
CA LEU A 54 1.88 -22.40 5.04
C LEU A 54 1.29 -21.20 4.29
N VAL A 55 1.33 -20.01 4.91
CA VAL A 55 0.89 -18.75 4.28
C VAL A 55 1.75 -18.40 3.06
N GLN A 56 3.06 -18.61 3.15
CA GLN A 56 4.00 -18.40 2.03
C GLN A 56 3.72 -19.38 0.88
N ALA A 57 3.47 -20.66 1.18
CA ALA A 57 3.16 -21.70 0.21
C ALA A 57 1.83 -21.41 -0.52
N PHE A 58 0.77 -21.12 0.24
CA PHE A 58 -0.53 -20.73 -0.30
C PHE A 58 -0.42 -19.52 -1.23
N THR A 59 0.20 -18.44 -0.76
CA THR A 59 0.32 -17.19 -1.53
C THR A 59 1.12 -17.40 -2.82
N GLY A 60 2.23 -18.16 -2.75
CA GLY A 60 3.06 -18.45 -3.92
C GLY A 60 2.34 -19.28 -4.99
N ASP A 61 1.58 -20.29 -4.57
CA ASP A 61 0.78 -21.10 -5.48
C ASP A 61 -0.36 -20.29 -6.12
N GLN A 62 -1.09 -19.50 -5.32
CA GLN A 62 -2.18 -18.66 -5.80
C GLN A 62 -1.72 -17.60 -6.81
N LEU A 63 -0.54 -16.99 -6.61
CA LEU A 63 0.04 -16.05 -7.59
C LEU A 63 0.43 -16.76 -8.89
N TYR A 64 0.95 -17.98 -8.81
CA TYR A 64 1.26 -18.79 -9.99
C TYR A 64 0.00 -19.18 -10.77
N ARG A 65 -1.06 -19.67 -10.09
CA ARG A 65 -2.37 -19.97 -10.69
C ARG A 65 -3.01 -18.73 -11.34
N ASN A 66 -2.78 -17.56 -10.76
CA ASN A 66 -3.17 -16.26 -11.32
C ASN A 66 -2.21 -15.73 -12.40
N ARG A 67 -1.31 -16.55 -12.98
CA ARG A 67 -0.40 -16.12 -14.07
C ARG A 67 0.46 -14.91 -13.73
N MET A 68 0.81 -14.73 -12.46
CA MET A 68 1.77 -13.70 -12.03
C MET A 68 3.22 -14.19 -12.10
N GLY A 69 3.43 -15.45 -12.51
CA GLY A 69 4.72 -16.12 -12.43
C GLY A 69 4.97 -16.70 -11.03
N ARG A 70 6.08 -17.41 -10.88
CA ARG A 70 6.44 -18.09 -9.62
C ARG A 70 7.09 -17.11 -8.63
N ARG A 71 6.29 -16.20 -8.09
CA ARG A 71 6.71 -15.17 -7.12
C ARG A 71 6.07 -15.37 -5.75
N CYS A 72 6.81 -15.05 -4.69
CA CYS A 72 6.33 -14.99 -3.32
C CYS A 72 7.23 -14.05 -2.51
N PHE A 73 6.80 -13.65 -1.31
CA PHE A 73 7.64 -12.94 -0.34
C PHE A 73 8.63 -13.91 0.33
N ARG A 74 9.68 -13.38 0.97
CA ARG A 74 10.63 -14.15 1.79
C ARG A 74 10.57 -13.75 3.25
N PHE A 75 11.13 -14.60 4.10
CA PHE A 75 11.41 -14.28 5.50
C PHE A 75 12.86 -13.85 5.70
N GLU A 76 13.16 -13.26 6.85
CA GLU A 76 14.53 -13.25 7.38
C GLU A 76 14.87 -14.68 7.81
N GLU A 77 16.03 -15.17 7.39
CA GLU A 77 16.47 -16.54 7.71
C GLU A 77 17.63 -16.51 8.71
N GLU A 78 17.67 -17.50 9.60
CA GLU A 78 18.77 -17.76 10.52
C GLU A 78 19.20 -19.23 10.44
N TRP A 79 20.50 -19.47 10.66
CA TRP A 79 21.04 -20.83 10.76
C TRP A 79 20.84 -21.35 12.19
N SER A 80 19.88 -22.25 12.38
CA SER A 80 19.50 -22.76 13.70
C SER A 80 19.20 -24.27 13.67
N ASN A 81 19.03 -24.87 14.86
CA ASN A 81 18.52 -26.23 14.97
C ASN A 81 17.13 -26.31 14.33
N ASP A 82 16.87 -27.40 13.62
CA ASP A 82 15.60 -27.65 12.97
C ASP A 82 14.49 -27.73 14.03
N SER A 83 13.40 -27.02 13.76
CA SER A 83 12.19 -27.05 14.57
C SER A 83 10.96 -27.42 13.73
N LEU A 84 11.15 -27.72 12.44
CA LEU A 84 10.07 -27.99 11.50
C LEU A 84 9.70 -29.46 11.45
N SER A 85 10.66 -30.36 11.67
CA SER A 85 10.41 -31.80 11.68
C SER A 85 10.40 -32.36 13.09
N SER A 86 9.43 -33.22 13.37
CA SER A 86 9.41 -34.04 14.60
C SER A 86 10.46 -35.17 14.60
N ARG A 87 11.11 -35.42 13.46
CA ARG A 87 12.07 -36.52 13.26
C ARG A 87 13.52 -36.08 13.29
N ASP A 88 13.77 -34.80 13.04
CA ASP A 88 15.11 -34.25 12.98
C ASP A 88 15.53 -33.79 14.38
N ASP A 89 16.46 -34.51 15.01
CA ASP A 89 17.10 -34.08 16.25
C ASP A 89 18.44 -33.41 15.93
N ARG A 90 18.58 -32.13 16.32
CA ARG A 90 19.83 -31.33 16.20
C ARG A 90 20.38 -31.17 14.78
N VAL A 91 19.54 -31.29 13.75
CA VAL A 91 19.94 -30.96 12.38
C VAL A 91 19.92 -29.44 12.21
N MET A 92 21.02 -28.84 11.79
CA MET A 92 21.09 -27.39 11.53
C MET A 92 20.60 -27.07 10.11
N ARG A 93 19.72 -26.07 9.97
CA ARG A 93 19.18 -25.59 8.68
C ARG A 93 18.94 -24.08 8.71
N ASN A 94 18.80 -23.46 7.53
CA ASN A 94 18.27 -22.11 7.43
C ASN A 94 16.76 -22.13 7.64
N LEU A 95 16.29 -21.47 8.70
CA LEU A 95 14.88 -21.35 9.06
C LEU A 95 14.45 -19.90 9.09
N ALA A 96 13.15 -19.65 8.93
CA ALA A 96 12.58 -18.34 9.16
C ALA A 96 12.82 -17.95 10.63
N LYS A 97 13.49 -16.81 10.81
CA LYS A 97 13.77 -16.24 12.11
C LYS A 97 12.49 -15.65 12.69
N VAL A 98 12.22 -15.98 13.95
CA VAL A 98 11.11 -15.43 14.71
C VAL A 98 11.68 -14.66 15.88
N HIS A 99 11.45 -13.35 15.89
CA HIS A 99 11.95 -12.47 16.94
C HIS A 99 11.00 -12.50 18.13
N VAL A 100 11.54 -12.69 19.33
CA VAL A 100 10.79 -12.53 20.57
C VAL A 100 11.02 -11.12 21.09
N VAL A 101 9.96 -10.32 21.11
CA VAL A 101 10.00 -8.92 21.54
C VAL A 101 9.19 -8.77 22.82
N ARG A 102 9.75 -8.07 23.80
CA ARG A 102 9.06 -7.75 25.05
C ARG A 102 8.60 -6.30 25.00
N ALA A 103 7.30 -6.08 25.20
CA ALA A 103 6.73 -4.75 25.34
C ALA A 103 7.03 -4.17 26.72
N ASP A 104 6.97 -2.84 26.85
CA ASP A 104 7.05 -2.16 28.15
C ASP A 104 5.75 -2.31 28.96
N SER A 105 4.62 -2.42 28.27
CA SER A 105 3.30 -2.67 28.86
C SER A 105 3.13 -4.10 29.37
N SER A 106 2.36 -4.24 30.45
CA SER A 106 2.03 -5.55 31.04
C SER A 106 1.01 -6.33 30.19
N VAL A 107 0.88 -7.62 30.44
CA VAL A 107 -0.15 -8.47 29.80
C VAL A 107 -1.55 -7.93 30.09
N ASP A 108 -1.81 -7.51 31.34
CA ASP A 108 -3.12 -6.99 31.75
C ASP A 108 -3.45 -5.64 31.09
N GLU A 109 -2.47 -4.77 30.86
CA GLU A 109 -2.65 -3.53 30.11
C GLU A 109 -3.06 -3.82 28.66
N ILE A 110 -2.36 -4.75 27.99
CA ILE A 110 -2.68 -5.16 26.60
C ILE A 110 -4.10 -5.71 26.52
N ARG A 111 -4.46 -6.60 27.46
CA ARG A 111 -5.81 -7.16 27.58
C ARG A 111 -6.87 -6.11 27.88
N GLY A 112 -6.56 -5.13 28.72
CA GLY A 112 -7.44 -4.00 29.03
C GLY A 112 -7.74 -3.15 27.80
N LEU A 113 -6.73 -2.84 26.98
CA LEU A 113 -6.92 -2.12 25.71
C LEU A 113 -7.76 -2.93 24.71
N GLU A 114 -7.56 -4.25 24.66
CA GLU A 114 -8.34 -5.14 23.80
C GLU A 114 -9.81 -5.18 24.23
N ALA A 115 -10.08 -5.36 25.52
CA ALA A 115 -11.43 -5.36 26.09
C ALA A 115 -12.14 -4.00 25.87
N ALA A 116 -11.39 -2.89 25.88
CA ALA A 116 -11.91 -1.57 25.54
C ALA A 116 -12.12 -1.34 24.04
N GLY A 117 -11.74 -2.30 23.18
CA GLY A 117 -11.85 -2.19 21.73
C GLY A 117 -10.90 -1.17 21.09
N ASN A 118 -9.85 -0.75 21.79
CA ASN A 118 -8.94 0.32 21.35
C ASN A 118 -7.78 -0.22 20.49
N GLY A 119 -8.11 -0.66 19.27
CA GLY A 119 -7.12 -1.22 18.34
C GLY A 119 -5.99 -0.24 17.95
N ASN A 120 -6.28 1.06 17.88
CA ASN A 120 -5.25 2.06 17.59
C ASN A 120 -4.18 2.11 18.67
N ALA A 121 -4.57 2.17 19.95
CA ALA A 121 -3.62 2.19 21.06
C ALA A 121 -2.72 0.93 21.09
N ILE A 122 -3.30 -0.25 20.84
CA ILE A 122 -2.54 -1.49 20.72
C ILE A 122 -1.54 -1.41 19.56
N ARG A 123 -1.95 -0.88 18.41
CA ARG A 123 -1.06 -0.71 17.26
C ARG A 123 0.11 0.24 17.56
N GLU A 124 -0.11 1.30 18.34
CA GLU A 124 0.97 2.20 18.77
C GLU A 124 1.94 1.50 19.72
N LEU A 125 1.41 0.82 20.75
CA LEU A 125 2.19 0.02 21.69
C LEU A 125 3.08 -1.02 20.98
N VAL A 126 2.49 -1.77 20.06
CA VAL A 126 3.23 -2.79 19.29
C VAL A 126 4.31 -2.13 18.42
N ARG A 127 3.99 -1.02 17.77
CA ARG A 127 4.96 -0.26 16.95
C ARG A 127 6.12 0.24 17.78
N ASP A 128 5.88 0.79 18.97
CA ASP A 128 6.93 1.29 19.85
C ASP A 128 7.86 0.15 20.33
N ALA A 129 7.29 -0.99 20.73
CA ALA A 129 8.07 -2.17 21.13
C ALA A 129 8.96 -2.70 19.99
N VAL A 130 8.39 -2.76 18.78
CA VAL A 130 9.10 -3.22 17.57
C VAL A 130 10.20 -2.23 17.16
N ASP A 131 9.91 -0.92 17.17
CA ASP A 131 10.88 0.13 16.85
C ASP A 131 12.03 0.18 17.85
N SER A 132 11.75 -0.07 19.14
CA SER A 132 12.77 -0.22 20.18
C SER A 132 13.69 -1.41 19.90
N TYR A 133 13.12 -2.57 19.55
CA TYR A 133 13.87 -3.80 19.31
C TYR A 133 14.72 -3.76 18.03
N PHE A 134 14.15 -3.38 16.89
CA PHE A 134 14.88 -3.34 15.62
C PHE A 134 15.68 -2.04 15.43
N GLY A 135 15.55 -1.10 16.36
CA GLY A 135 16.11 0.24 16.31
C GLY A 135 15.45 1.13 15.25
N ARG A 136 15.36 2.43 15.56
CA ARG A 136 14.98 3.49 14.62
C ARG A 136 16.14 3.81 13.66
N ARG A 137 16.68 2.83 12.94
CA ARG A 137 17.60 3.14 11.84
C ARG A 137 16.80 3.70 10.67
N PHE A 138 17.22 4.88 10.22
CA PHE A 138 16.60 5.68 9.18
C PHE A 138 16.49 4.93 7.84
N ALA A 139 15.40 5.22 7.11
CA ALA A 139 15.16 5.04 5.67
C ALA A 139 14.42 3.79 5.14
N ASP A 140 14.63 2.58 5.64
CA ASP A 140 14.05 1.39 4.97
C ASP A 140 12.67 0.99 5.51
N LYS A 141 11.69 0.89 4.60
CA LYS A 141 10.35 0.36 4.91
C LYS A 141 10.48 -1.11 5.32
N ARG A 142 10.17 -1.41 6.58
CA ARG A 142 10.13 -2.78 7.13
C ARG A 142 8.73 -3.36 7.03
N TYR A 143 8.67 -4.69 6.87
CA TYR A 143 7.43 -5.45 6.85
C TYR A 143 7.43 -6.42 8.03
N ILE A 144 6.56 -6.22 9.01
CA ILE A 144 6.62 -6.92 10.29
C ILE A 144 5.26 -7.51 10.63
N GLY A 145 5.19 -8.84 10.71
CA GLY A 145 4.04 -9.59 11.19
C GLY A 145 4.21 -9.94 12.66
N VAL A 146 3.30 -9.48 13.51
CA VAL A 146 3.36 -9.61 14.97
C VAL A 146 2.22 -10.49 15.47
N VAL A 147 2.57 -11.49 16.26
CA VAL A 147 1.63 -12.24 17.10
C VAL A 147 1.76 -11.75 18.53
N VAL A 148 0.67 -11.27 19.11
CA VAL A 148 0.64 -10.87 20.52
C VAL A 148 0.22 -12.09 21.36
N LEU A 149 1.15 -12.57 22.20
CA LEU A 149 0.86 -13.66 23.11
C LEU A 149 -0.06 -13.20 24.24
N ASP A 150 -0.96 -14.09 24.64
CA ASP A 150 -1.91 -13.90 25.74
C ASP A 150 -2.94 -12.78 25.55
N ALA A 151 -3.15 -12.35 24.32
CA ALA A 151 -4.36 -11.61 23.93
C ALA A 151 -5.64 -12.40 24.29
N ILE A 152 -6.70 -11.68 24.65
CA ILE A 152 -8.05 -12.23 24.92
C ILE A 152 -8.64 -12.83 23.64
N GLY A 153 -8.46 -12.13 22.53
CA GLY A 153 -9.01 -12.45 21.22
C GLY A 153 -7.94 -12.58 20.14
N ASP A 154 -8.38 -12.40 18.89
CA ASP A 154 -7.49 -12.42 17.73
C ASP A 154 -7.03 -11.02 17.31
N LEU A 155 -7.31 -10.00 18.12
CA LEU A 155 -6.94 -8.60 17.88
C LEU A 155 -7.42 -8.02 16.52
N ARG A 156 -8.55 -8.49 16.00
CA ARG A 156 -9.18 -7.98 14.76
C ARG A 156 -10.06 -6.74 15.00
N LEU A 157 -9.56 -5.81 15.79
CA LEU A 157 -10.25 -4.56 16.17
C LEU A 157 -10.11 -3.48 15.06
N PRO A 158 -11.02 -2.48 15.00
CA PRO A 158 -10.83 -1.30 14.15
C PRO A 158 -9.47 -0.64 14.38
N GLY A 159 -8.78 -0.25 13.31
CA GLY A 159 -7.41 0.29 13.36
C GLY A 159 -6.31 -0.77 13.34
N ILE A 160 -6.60 -2.03 13.67
CA ILE A 160 -5.71 -3.18 13.45
C ILE A 160 -6.13 -3.95 12.20
N LYS A 161 -7.42 -4.28 12.08
CA LYS A 161 -7.94 -5.13 10.99
C LYS A 161 -7.68 -4.59 9.59
N ASP A 162 -7.62 -3.26 9.48
CA ASP A 162 -7.43 -2.50 8.23
C ASP A 162 -5.94 -2.34 7.85
N THR A 163 -5.05 -2.98 8.60
CA THR A 163 -3.60 -2.95 8.36
C THR A 163 -3.08 -4.35 8.06
N SER A 164 -1.93 -4.41 7.41
CA SER A 164 -1.19 -5.65 7.24
C SER A 164 0.30 -5.39 7.15
N ALA A 165 1.11 -6.42 7.39
CA ALA A 165 2.55 -6.30 7.31
C ALA A 165 2.97 -5.87 5.90
N LEU A 166 2.58 -6.59 4.84
CA LEU A 166 2.95 -6.23 3.46
C LEU A 166 2.20 -5.00 2.91
N GLY A 167 1.00 -4.69 3.39
CA GLY A 167 0.24 -3.52 2.93
C GLY A 167 0.66 -2.20 3.60
N GLY A 168 0.93 -2.24 4.91
CA GLY A 168 1.14 -1.07 5.76
C GLY A 168 2.42 -1.08 6.59
N GLY A 169 3.26 -2.11 6.47
CA GLY A 169 4.52 -2.28 7.21
C GLY A 169 4.37 -3.02 8.53
N LEU A 170 3.18 -3.01 9.14
CA LEU A 170 2.90 -3.67 10.41
C LEU A 170 1.57 -4.43 10.34
N GLY A 171 1.59 -5.72 10.68
CA GLY A 171 0.42 -6.57 10.78
C GLY A 171 0.35 -7.21 12.16
N ILE A 172 -0.82 -7.20 12.80
CA ILE A 172 -0.99 -7.66 14.18
C ILE A 172 -2.11 -8.70 14.26
N VAL A 173 -1.87 -9.79 14.99
CA VAL A 173 -2.86 -10.82 15.30
C VAL A 173 -2.67 -11.32 16.73
N GLY A 174 -3.77 -11.70 17.39
CA GLY A 174 -3.73 -12.31 18.72
C GLY A 174 -3.44 -13.81 18.71
N SER A 175 -2.98 -14.35 19.84
CA SER A 175 -2.60 -15.77 19.95
C SER A 175 -3.75 -16.72 20.31
N LYS A 176 -5.01 -16.27 20.40
CA LYS A 176 -6.15 -17.11 20.84
C LYS A 176 -6.24 -18.43 20.06
N GLY A 177 -6.17 -18.35 18.74
CA GLY A 177 -6.21 -19.50 17.84
C GLY A 177 -4.97 -20.39 17.84
N PHE A 178 -3.86 -20.01 18.49
CA PHE A 178 -2.60 -20.76 18.36
C PHE A 178 -2.66 -22.17 18.95
N HIS A 179 -3.56 -22.44 19.89
CA HIS A 179 -3.72 -23.77 20.46
C HIS A 179 -4.02 -24.84 19.38
N SER A 180 -4.72 -24.49 18.30
CA SER A 180 -5.08 -25.39 17.20
C SER A 180 -3.97 -25.57 16.14
N LEU A 181 -2.94 -24.72 16.13
CA LEU A 181 -1.83 -24.82 15.17
C LEU A 181 -0.83 -25.92 15.57
N THR A 182 -0.23 -26.58 14.59
CA THR A 182 0.87 -27.54 14.76
C THR A 182 2.23 -26.84 14.93
N THR A 183 3.18 -27.49 15.62
CA THR A 183 4.58 -27.06 15.72
C THR A 183 5.48 -27.65 14.65
N THR A 184 5.03 -28.68 13.93
CA THR A 184 5.82 -29.39 12.92
C THR A 184 5.08 -29.56 11.60
N LEU A 185 5.84 -29.76 10.52
CA LEU A 185 5.33 -29.96 9.18
C LEU A 185 4.55 -31.28 9.06
N GLU A 186 4.98 -32.35 9.74
CA GLU A 186 4.26 -33.63 9.70
C GLU A 186 2.86 -33.55 10.34
N GLY A 187 2.67 -32.62 11.28
CA GLY A 187 1.39 -32.41 11.95
C GLY A 187 0.36 -31.61 11.16
N VAL A 188 0.70 -31.05 9.99
CA VAL A 188 -0.21 -30.16 9.23
C VAL A 188 -1.48 -30.90 8.79
N THR A 189 -1.36 -32.13 8.30
CA THR A 189 -2.52 -32.92 7.87
C THR A 189 -3.40 -33.32 9.05
N SER A 190 -2.79 -33.68 10.17
CA SER A 190 -3.49 -34.00 11.42
C SER A 190 -4.24 -32.78 11.97
N MET A 191 -3.60 -31.62 12.01
CA MET A 191 -4.20 -30.34 12.43
C MET A 191 -5.48 -30.03 11.64
N PHE A 192 -5.46 -30.21 10.32
CA PHE A 192 -6.63 -29.95 9.47
C PHE A 192 -7.66 -31.09 9.40
N SER A 193 -7.40 -32.20 10.10
CA SER A 193 -8.32 -33.35 10.20
C SER A 193 -8.83 -33.57 11.62
N ASP A 194 -8.43 -32.74 12.59
CA ASP A 194 -8.74 -32.90 14.00
C ASP A 194 -10.16 -32.42 14.33
N CYS A 195 -11.07 -33.37 14.51
CA CYS A 195 -12.46 -33.17 14.91
C CYS A 195 -12.66 -33.12 16.44
N SER A 196 -11.61 -32.94 17.22
CA SER A 196 -11.75 -32.74 18.66
C SER A 196 -12.51 -31.45 18.93
N ARG A 197 -13.45 -31.49 19.89
CA ARG A 197 -14.25 -30.32 20.26
C ARG A 197 -13.41 -29.33 21.05
N ILE A 198 -13.58 -28.05 20.74
CA ILE A 198 -13.01 -26.97 21.56
C ILE A 198 -13.89 -26.88 22.82
N GLY A 199 -13.28 -27.10 23.99
CA GLY A 199 -13.97 -27.06 25.27
C GLY A 199 -14.47 -25.65 25.62
N THR A 200 -15.52 -25.57 26.45
CA THR A 200 -16.10 -24.32 26.97
C THR A 200 -15.15 -23.53 27.88
N ASP A 201 -14.10 -24.17 28.40
CA ASP A 201 -13.12 -23.58 29.32
C ASP A 201 -12.14 -22.61 28.62
N VAL A 202 -12.16 -22.52 27.28
CA VAL A 202 -11.38 -21.55 26.51
C VAL A 202 -12.11 -20.20 26.44
N GLY A 203 -12.54 -19.65 27.59
CA GLY A 203 -13.00 -18.25 27.74
C GLY A 203 -13.83 -17.66 26.59
N THR A 204 -14.77 -18.43 26.03
CA THR A 204 -15.47 -18.07 24.79
C THR A 204 -16.69 -17.20 25.07
N SER A 205 -16.58 -15.87 24.90
CA SER A 205 -17.77 -15.01 24.75
C SER A 205 -18.31 -14.99 23.30
N ASP A 206 -17.50 -15.41 22.31
CA ASP A 206 -17.88 -15.49 20.89
C ASP A 206 -17.86 -16.96 20.40
N SER A 207 -18.58 -17.83 21.10
CA SER A 207 -18.60 -19.29 20.88
C SER A 207 -19.39 -19.74 19.63
N SER A 208 -19.63 -18.87 18.65
CA SER A 208 -20.47 -19.21 17.49
C SER A 208 -19.70 -19.56 16.22
N GLU A 209 -18.39 -19.31 16.13
CA GLU A 209 -17.68 -19.41 14.84
C GLU A 209 -17.00 -20.76 14.57
N THR A 210 -16.51 -21.49 15.58
CA THR A 210 -15.77 -22.75 15.35
C THR A 210 -16.03 -23.77 16.44
N GLY A 211 -16.35 -25.00 16.06
CA GLY A 211 -16.65 -26.11 16.96
C GLY A 211 -15.54 -27.14 17.11
N PHE A 212 -14.73 -27.32 16.06
CA PHE A 212 -13.62 -28.26 16.03
C PHE A 212 -12.25 -27.59 15.92
N ILE A 213 -11.21 -28.30 16.37
CA ILE A 213 -9.82 -27.83 16.29
C ILE A 213 -9.44 -27.48 14.85
N TRP A 214 -9.81 -28.32 13.87
CA TRP A 214 -9.49 -28.03 12.46
C TRP A 214 -10.12 -26.72 11.97
N GLU A 215 -11.35 -26.39 12.39
CA GLU A 215 -12.04 -25.15 11.99
C GLU A 215 -11.33 -23.93 12.59
N SER A 216 -10.92 -24.03 13.86
CA SER A 216 -10.12 -22.99 14.52
C SER A 216 -8.76 -22.81 13.85
N ALA A 217 -8.11 -23.90 13.47
CA ALA A 217 -6.85 -23.92 12.75
C ALA A 217 -6.95 -23.16 11.41
N THR A 218 -8.00 -23.43 10.63
CA THR A 218 -8.28 -22.75 9.36
C THR A 218 -8.49 -21.26 9.55
N VAL A 219 -9.36 -20.87 10.49
CA VAL A 219 -9.66 -19.46 10.79
C VAL A 219 -8.41 -18.72 11.27
N THR A 220 -7.60 -19.35 12.12
CA THR A 220 -6.34 -18.76 12.63
C THR A 220 -5.36 -18.52 11.50
N LEU A 221 -5.19 -19.49 10.59
CA LEU A 221 -4.30 -19.34 9.45
C LEU A 221 -4.79 -18.24 8.49
N GLY A 222 -6.11 -18.14 8.26
CA GLY A 222 -6.72 -17.06 7.50
C GLY A 222 -6.47 -15.68 8.12
N LYS A 223 -6.58 -15.55 9.45
CA LYS A 223 -6.28 -14.30 10.17
C LYS A 223 -4.81 -13.90 10.06
N ILE A 224 -3.88 -14.87 10.12
CA ILE A 224 -2.45 -14.62 9.88
C ILE A 224 -2.22 -14.17 8.43
N LEU A 225 -2.85 -14.84 7.45
CA LEU A 225 -2.78 -14.48 6.04
C LEU A 225 -3.25 -13.04 5.79
N GLU A 226 -4.38 -12.66 6.38
CA GLU A 226 -4.90 -11.29 6.31
C GLU A 226 -3.99 -10.27 7.00
N ALA A 227 -3.55 -10.56 8.21
CA ALA A 227 -2.69 -9.62 8.95
C ALA A 227 -1.32 -9.47 8.31
N PHE A 228 -0.75 -10.50 7.68
CA PHE A 228 0.63 -10.43 7.22
C PHE A 228 0.72 -10.08 5.73
N VAL A 229 -0.13 -10.64 4.87
CA VAL A 229 0.10 -10.64 3.41
C VAL A 229 -0.87 -9.73 2.66
N SER A 230 -2.09 -9.55 3.16
CA SER A 230 -3.17 -8.78 2.53
C SER A 230 -2.72 -7.43 1.95
N PRO A 231 -2.98 -7.13 0.67
CA PRO A 231 -2.91 -5.75 0.18
C PRO A 231 -3.94 -4.85 0.87
N GLN A 232 -3.53 -3.63 1.27
CA GLN A 232 -4.38 -2.66 1.98
C GLN A 232 -4.55 -1.34 1.19
N PRO A 233 -5.75 -0.72 1.16
CA PRO A 233 -6.97 -1.20 1.82
C PRO A 233 -7.57 -2.44 1.13
N GLN A 234 -8.43 -3.16 1.84
CA GLN A 234 -9.22 -4.24 1.27
C GLN A 234 -10.25 -3.68 0.28
N ILE A 235 -10.27 -4.24 -0.93
CA ILE A 235 -11.15 -3.77 -2.02
C ILE A 235 -12.33 -4.72 -2.20
N VAL A 236 -12.06 -6.02 -2.11
CA VAL A 236 -13.06 -7.08 -2.21
C VAL A 236 -13.05 -7.86 -0.90
N PRO A 237 -14.22 -8.25 -0.35
CA PRO A 237 -14.28 -9.15 0.79
C PRO A 237 -13.46 -10.42 0.53
N ARG A 238 -12.78 -10.90 1.57
CA ARG A 238 -12.00 -12.13 1.55
C ARG A 238 -12.61 -13.07 2.57
N ASP A 239 -12.75 -14.33 2.18
CA ASP A 239 -13.12 -15.39 3.09
C ASP A 239 -12.09 -16.50 2.90
N PHE A 240 -11.40 -16.83 4.00
CA PHE A 240 -10.42 -17.91 4.05
C PHE A 240 -10.93 -19.08 4.91
N GLY A 241 -12.26 -19.24 4.99
CA GLY A 241 -12.95 -20.23 5.80
C GLY A 241 -12.73 -21.68 5.37
N HIS A 242 -12.16 -21.91 4.18
CA HIS A 242 -11.86 -23.22 3.60
C HIS A 242 -10.37 -23.37 3.20
N LEU A 243 -9.49 -22.55 3.78
CA LEU A 243 -8.05 -22.54 3.51
C LEU A 243 -7.39 -23.90 3.78
N ASN A 244 -7.97 -24.72 4.67
CA ASN A 244 -7.56 -26.10 4.92
C ASN A 244 -7.55 -26.96 3.65
N ARG A 245 -8.48 -26.73 2.71
CA ARG A 245 -8.63 -27.55 1.50
C ARG A 245 -7.41 -27.49 0.58
N THR A 246 -6.58 -26.46 0.68
CA THR A 246 -5.30 -26.40 -0.04
C THR A 246 -4.28 -27.42 0.50
N PHE A 247 -4.41 -27.85 1.75
CA PHE A 247 -3.42 -28.69 2.44
C PHE A 247 -3.89 -30.13 2.68
N ILE A 248 -5.17 -30.45 2.41
CA ILE A 248 -5.76 -31.78 2.60
C ILE A 248 -6.57 -32.20 1.38
N THR A 249 -6.70 -33.51 1.17
CA THR A 249 -7.52 -34.06 0.07
C THR A 249 -8.95 -34.40 0.49
N LYS A 250 -9.20 -34.54 1.80
CA LYS A 250 -10.51 -34.85 2.38
C LYS A 250 -10.77 -33.91 3.54
N GLU A 251 -11.79 -33.08 3.41
CA GLU A 251 -12.26 -32.20 4.46
C GLU A 251 -13.18 -32.97 5.41
N PRO A 252 -12.96 -32.87 6.74
CA PRO A 252 -13.84 -33.48 7.73
C PRO A 252 -15.19 -32.74 7.86
N TYR A 253 -16.10 -33.30 8.66
CA TYR A 253 -17.38 -32.64 8.96
C TYR A 253 -17.16 -31.26 9.59
N SER A 254 -17.88 -30.26 9.08
CA SER A 254 -17.89 -28.88 9.57
C SER A 254 -19.05 -28.66 10.52
N LEU A 255 -18.75 -28.35 11.78
CA LEU A 255 -19.77 -28.03 12.78
C LEU A 255 -20.35 -26.63 12.52
N ARG A 256 -19.52 -25.71 12.03
CA ARG A 256 -19.92 -24.34 11.68
C ARG A 256 -21.01 -24.32 10.61
N SER A 257 -20.79 -25.03 9.50
CA SER A 257 -21.75 -25.09 8.38
C SER A 257 -22.70 -26.28 8.44
N LYS A 258 -22.52 -27.21 9.40
CA LYS A 258 -23.27 -28.46 9.52
C LYS A 258 -23.25 -29.31 8.25
N THR A 259 -22.10 -29.34 7.57
CA THR A 259 -21.92 -30.07 6.30
C THR A 259 -20.92 -31.22 6.46
N PRO A 260 -21.05 -32.32 5.68
CA PRO A 260 -20.21 -33.51 5.79
C PRO A 260 -18.73 -33.33 5.40
N GLY A 261 -18.34 -32.17 4.87
CA GLY A 261 -17.01 -31.96 4.29
C GLY A 261 -16.89 -32.56 2.88
N LEU A 262 -15.94 -32.07 2.09
CA LEU A 262 -15.67 -32.57 0.74
C LEU A 262 -14.68 -33.73 0.73
N SER A 263 -14.95 -34.76 -0.06
CA SER A 263 -14.05 -35.90 -0.27
C SER A 263 -14.22 -36.48 -1.69
N PRO A 264 -13.35 -36.16 -2.66
CA PRO A 264 -12.14 -35.33 -2.54
C PRO A 264 -12.43 -33.82 -2.62
N SER A 265 -11.60 -33.01 -1.97
CA SER A 265 -11.48 -31.57 -2.22
C SER A 265 -10.75 -31.33 -3.53
N MET A 266 -11.31 -30.51 -4.42
CA MET A 266 -10.72 -30.18 -5.72
C MET A 266 -10.18 -28.74 -5.73
N PRO A 267 -9.27 -28.37 -6.65
CA PRO A 267 -8.73 -27.01 -6.73
C PRO A 267 -9.76 -25.89 -6.87
N LYS A 268 -10.94 -26.19 -7.42
CA LYS A 268 -12.08 -25.26 -7.54
C LYS A 268 -12.81 -25.00 -6.20
N ASP A 269 -12.59 -25.88 -5.22
CA ASP A 269 -13.22 -25.83 -3.90
C ASP A 269 -12.31 -25.18 -2.86
N GLU A 270 -11.06 -24.85 -3.23
CA GLU A 270 -10.09 -24.13 -2.41
C GLU A 270 -10.38 -22.63 -2.37
N ASP A 271 -10.02 -21.98 -1.28
CA ASP A 271 -10.01 -20.51 -1.22
C ASP A 271 -8.92 -19.95 -2.15
N THR A 272 -9.19 -18.75 -2.69
CA THR A 272 -8.28 -18.09 -3.63
C THR A 272 -8.08 -16.63 -3.27
N TRP A 273 -6.91 -16.10 -3.62
CA TRP A 273 -6.73 -14.65 -3.58
C TRP A 273 -7.59 -14.01 -4.67
N PRO A 274 -8.36 -12.93 -4.36
CA PRO A 274 -9.01 -12.15 -5.38
C PRO A 274 -8.02 -11.71 -6.45
N ARG A 275 -8.45 -11.72 -7.71
CA ARG A 275 -7.60 -11.34 -8.85
C ARG A 275 -6.98 -9.96 -8.64
N ILE A 276 -7.76 -9.01 -8.14
CA ILE A 276 -7.32 -7.64 -7.85
C ILE A 276 -6.16 -7.58 -6.85
N ASP A 277 -6.19 -8.42 -5.83
CA ASP A 277 -5.12 -8.50 -4.83
C ASP A 277 -3.86 -9.13 -5.42
N CYS A 278 -3.99 -10.14 -6.28
CA CYS A 278 -2.86 -10.71 -7.03
C CYS A 278 -2.16 -9.65 -7.89
N LEU A 279 -2.93 -8.77 -8.54
CA LEU A 279 -2.38 -7.67 -9.36
C LEU A 279 -1.61 -6.66 -8.51
N ARG A 280 -2.10 -6.35 -7.31
CA ARG A 280 -1.44 -5.45 -6.36
C ARG A 280 -0.18 -6.07 -5.76
N MET A 281 -0.23 -7.36 -5.41
CA MET A 281 0.94 -8.11 -4.93
C MET A 281 2.03 -8.22 -6.00
N ARG A 282 1.69 -8.33 -7.29
CA ARG A 282 2.66 -8.45 -8.39
C ARG A 282 3.74 -7.37 -8.34
N PHE A 283 3.36 -6.11 -8.13
CA PHE A 283 4.28 -4.97 -8.13
C PHE A 283 4.87 -4.65 -6.75
N HIS A 284 4.49 -5.37 -5.70
CA HIS A 284 5.01 -5.13 -4.36
C HIS A 284 6.48 -5.60 -4.24
N PRO A 285 7.39 -4.86 -3.54
CA PRO A 285 8.82 -5.17 -3.51
C PRO A 285 9.14 -6.60 -3.05
N CYS A 286 8.39 -7.13 -2.09
CA CYS A 286 8.60 -8.49 -1.58
C CYS A 286 8.37 -9.59 -2.63
N PHE A 287 7.56 -9.33 -3.67
CA PHE A 287 7.17 -10.31 -4.68
C PHE A 287 7.92 -10.15 -6.01
N ARG A 288 8.96 -9.31 -6.05
CA ARG A 288 9.70 -9.01 -7.28
C ARG A 288 10.47 -10.23 -7.81
N LEU A 289 10.47 -10.42 -9.12
CA LEU A 289 11.31 -11.39 -9.84
C LEU A 289 12.55 -10.71 -10.46
N PRO A 290 13.62 -11.45 -10.84
CA PRO A 290 14.81 -10.87 -11.47
C PRO A 290 14.55 -10.11 -12.76
N THR A 291 13.54 -10.53 -13.50
CA THR A 291 13.13 -9.94 -14.78
C THR A 291 12.24 -8.71 -14.61
N ASP A 292 11.72 -8.48 -13.39
CA ASP A 292 10.92 -7.29 -13.12
C ASP A 292 11.84 -6.06 -13.02
N PRO A 293 11.37 -4.87 -13.42
CA PRO A 293 12.13 -3.65 -13.27
C PRO A 293 12.49 -3.42 -11.79
N MET A 294 13.61 -2.74 -11.54
CA MET A 294 13.94 -2.32 -10.19
C MET A 294 12.87 -1.32 -9.69
N PRO A 295 12.39 -1.45 -8.44
CA PRO A 295 11.46 -0.49 -7.89
C PRO A 295 12.15 0.87 -7.76
N LEU A 296 11.37 1.94 -7.94
CA LEU A 296 11.84 3.30 -7.71
C LEU A 296 11.99 3.53 -6.21
N ASP A 297 12.95 4.35 -5.80
CA ASP A 297 13.14 4.74 -4.40
C ASP A 297 11.92 5.51 -3.85
N VAL A 298 11.23 6.23 -4.73
CA VAL A 298 10.01 6.98 -4.43
C VAL A 298 8.89 6.48 -5.33
N PRO A 299 7.69 6.18 -4.78
CA PRO A 299 6.55 5.78 -5.58
C PRO A 299 6.21 6.82 -6.67
N GLU A 300 6.05 6.37 -7.91
CA GLU A 300 5.66 7.26 -9.02
C GLU A 300 4.14 7.40 -9.08
N ILE A 301 3.62 8.52 -8.60
CA ILE A 301 2.18 8.82 -8.66
C ILE A 301 1.78 9.08 -10.13
N PRO A 302 0.80 8.33 -10.69
CA PRO A 302 0.26 8.61 -12.01
C PRO A 302 -0.26 10.04 -12.15
N GLN A 303 0.02 10.68 -13.28
CA GLN A 303 -0.59 11.97 -13.63
C GLN A 303 -1.92 11.72 -14.33
N VAL A 304 -2.93 12.50 -13.99
CA VAL A 304 -4.25 12.41 -14.61
C VAL A 304 -4.67 13.77 -15.16
N PHE A 305 -5.02 13.80 -16.44
CA PHE A 305 -5.39 15.01 -17.17
C PHE A 305 -6.75 14.84 -17.84
N ALA A 306 -7.56 15.89 -17.82
CA ALA A 306 -8.82 15.97 -18.54
C ALA A 306 -8.62 16.42 -19.99
N LEU A 307 -9.44 15.85 -20.87
CA LEU A 307 -9.49 16.14 -22.31
C LEU A 307 -10.94 16.44 -22.71
N GLU A 308 -11.19 16.85 -23.96
CA GLU A 308 -12.54 17.19 -24.45
C GLU A 308 -13.53 16.04 -24.22
N THR A 309 -13.03 14.82 -24.43
CA THR A 309 -13.82 13.59 -24.57
C THR A 309 -13.59 12.58 -23.44
N GLY A 310 -12.78 12.91 -22.42
CA GLY A 310 -12.46 11.98 -21.33
C GLY A 310 -11.27 12.40 -20.48
N LEU A 311 -10.59 11.42 -19.89
CA LEU A 311 -9.37 11.56 -19.09
C LEU A 311 -8.23 10.78 -19.74
N VAL A 312 -7.00 11.23 -19.54
CA VAL A 312 -5.78 10.48 -19.82
C VAL A 312 -4.96 10.33 -18.54
N ALA A 313 -4.61 9.10 -18.21
CA ALA A 313 -3.71 8.77 -17.13
C ALA A 313 -2.33 8.41 -17.69
N SER A 314 -1.27 8.95 -17.12
CA SER A 314 0.11 8.78 -17.60
C SER A 314 1.10 8.51 -16.49
N ALA A 315 2.02 7.57 -16.71
CA ALA A 315 3.15 7.27 -15.83
C ALA A 315 4.34 6.77 -16.66
N THR A 316 5.56 7.17 -16.30
CA THR A 316 6.78 6.77 -17.02
C THR A 316 7.09 5.28 -16.84
N SER A 317 6.83 4.73 -15.65
CA SER A 317 6.88 3.29 -15.37
C SER A 317 5.74 2.51 -15.99
N GLY A 318 4.68 3.19 -16.44
CA GLY A 318 3.47 2.61 -16.99
C GLY A 318 2.36 2.40 -15.96
N ILE A 319 1.12 2.54 -16.41
CA ILE A 319 -0.10 2.23 -15.67
C ILE A 319 -0.32 0.73 -15.69
N VAL A 320 -0.63 0.15 -14.53
CA VAL A 320 -0.77 -1.31 -14.38
C VAL A 320 -2.18 -1.73 -14.01
N LEU A 321 -2.91 -0.87 -13.31
CA LEU A 321 -4.24 -1.18 -12.80
C LEU A 321 -5.05 0.10 -12.64
N ILE A 322 -6.28 0.11 -13.14
CA ILE A 322 -7.26 1.16 -12.88
C ILE A 322 -8.48 0.52 -12.26
N MET A 323 -8.85 0.93 -11.05
CA MET A 323 -9.98 0.41 -10.29
C MET A 323 -11.11 1.42 -10.32
N VAL A 324 -12.32 0.93 -10.57
CA VAL A 324 -13.52 1.76 -10.70
C VAL A 324 -14.44 1.48 -9.52
N PHE A 325 -14.87 2.56 -8.88
CA PHE A 325 -15.81 2.53 -7.77
C PHE A 325 -17.02 3.38 -8.14
N LEU A 326 -18.21 2.86 -7.84
CA LEU A 326 -19.48 3.55 -8.02
C LEU A 326 -20.06 3.82 -6.62
N ASP A 327 -20.24 5.09 -6.28
CA ASP A 327 -20.76 5.52 -4.97
C ASP A 327 -20.00 4.87 -3.79
N GLY A 328 -18.68 4.76 -3.94
CA GLY A 328 -17.77 4.16 -2.94
C GLY A 328 -17.69 2.64 -2.96
N VAL A 329 -18.49 1.93 -3.77
CA VAL A 329 -18.46 0.47 -3.89
C VAL A 329 -17.62 0.06 -5.10
N PHE A 330 -16.71 -0.89 -4.91
CA PHE A 330 -15.91 -1.44 -6.00
C PHE A 330 -16.80 -2.11 -7.05
N SER A 331 -16.62 -1.73 -8.33
CA SER A 331 -17.41 -2.25 -9.46
C SER A 331 -16.59 -3.15 -10.37
N ASP A 332 -15.52 -2.64 -11.00
CA ASP A 332 -14.63 -3.42 -11.88
C ASP A 332 -13.24 -2.74 -11.97
N PHE A 333 -12.33 -3.32 -12.76
CA PHE A 333 -10.98 -2.83 -12.98
C PHE A 333 -10.48 -3.06 -14.42
N PHE A 334 -9.51 -2.26 -14.84
CA PHE A 334 -8.72 -2.45 -16.06
C PHE A 334 -7.34 -2.99 -15.71
N ASP A 335 -6.98 -4.15 -16.28
CA ASP A 335 -5.70 -4.85 -16.07
C ASP A 335 -4.72 -4.53 -17.20
N PHE A 336 -3.63 -3.84 -16.88
CA PHE A 336 -2.51 -3.58 -17.78
C PHE A 336 -1.21 -4.24 -17.27
N THR A 337 -1.31 -5.19 -16.34
CA THR A 337 -0.13 -5.70 -15.64
C THR A 337 0.83 -6.47 -16.53
N GLN A 338 0.33 -7.13 -17.58
CA GLN A 338 1.19 -7.86 -18.53
C GLN A 338 2.03 -6.94 -19.41
N LYS A 339 1.49 -5.76 -19.73
CA LYS A 339 2.16 -4.76 -20.54
C LYS A 339 1.76 -3.39 -19.98
N PRO A 340 2.53 -2.86 -19.01
CA PRO A 340 2.25 -1.55 -18.43
C PRO A 340 2.20 -0.50 -19.54
N GLU A 341 1.07 0.20 -19.65
CA GLU A 341 0.85 1.19 -20.70
C GLU A 341 1.22 2.58 -20.16
N ARG A 342 2.10 3.30 -20.85
CA ARG A 342 2.56 4.62 -20.39
C ARG A 342 1.46 5.66 -20.33
N GLU A 343 0.46 5.52 -21.20
CA GLU A 343 -0.70 6.41 -21.29
C GLU A 343 -1.95 5.57 -21.51
N VAL A 344 -2.98 5.82 -20.71
CA VAL A 344 -4.29 5.17 -20.82
C VAL A 344 -5.35 6.25 -20.95
N PHE A 345 -6.08 6.23 -22.06
CA PHE A 345 -7.21 7.12 -22.30
C PHE A 345 -8.52 6.45 -21.85
N LEU A 346 -9.27 7.16 -21.01
CA LEU A 346 -10.55 6.74 -20.46
C LEU A 346 -11.63 7.73 -20.90
N ASN A 347 -12.69 7.24 -21.50
CA ASN A 347 -13.89 8.02 -21.79
C ASN A 347 -15.13 7.28 -21.30
N ASP A 348 -16.27 7.96 -21.33
CA ASP A 348 -17.56 7.39 -20.91
C ASP A 348 -17.89 6.10 -21.69
N ARG A 349 -17.54 6.03 -22.98
CA ARG A 349 -17.74 4.82 -23.80
C ARG A 349 -16.93 3.63 -23.29
N THR A 350 -15.66 3.82 -22.95
CA THR A 350 -14.77 2.77 -22.42
C THR A 350 -15.23 2.31 -21.05
N LEU A 351 -15.68 3.24 -20.18
CA LEU A 351 -16.24 2.90 -18.88
C LEU A 351 -17.54 2.07 -19.02
N ARG A 352 -18.47 2.50 -19.88
CA ARG A 352 -19.74 1.77 -20.13
C ARG A 352 -19.54 0.41 -20.80
N ALA A 353 -18.53 0.28 -21.66
CA ALA A 353 -18.20 -1.01 -22.26
C ALA A 353 -17.73 -2.03 -21.22
N LYS A 354 -17.09 -1.54 -20.15
CA LYS A 354 -16.57 -2.37 -19.05
C LYS A 354 -17.62 -2.60 -17.95
N ILE A 355 -18.46 -1.59 -17.70
CA ILE A 355 -19.51 -1.59 -16.68
C ILE A 355 -20.86 -1.37 -17.39
N PRO A 356 -21.54 -2.44 -17.84
CA PRO A 356 -22.78 -2.33 -18.62
C PRO A 356 -23.92 -1.65 -17.85
N ASP A 357 -23.96 -1.82 -16.53
CA ASP A 357 -24.99 -1.28 -15.65
C ASP A 357 -24.68 0.15 -15.15
N LEU A 358 -23.71 0.84 -15.77
CA LEU A 358 -23.39 2.22 -15.40
C LEU A 358 -24.63 3.11 -15.60
N PRO A 359 -25.22 3.69 -14.54
CA PRO A 359 -26.43 4.50 -14.63
C PRO A 359 -26.29 5.65 -15.65
N LYS A 360 -27.41 6.04 -16.27
CA LYS A 360 -27.44 7.12 -17.26
C LYS A 360 -27.23 8.50 -16.63
N ALA A 361 -27.73 8.69 -15.41
CA ALA A 361 -27.32 9.81 -14.55
C ALA A 361 -25.99 9.38 -13.92
N SER A 362 -24.89 10.05 -14.26
CA SER A 362 -23.54 9.69 -13.82
C SER A 362 -23.49 9.58 -12.29
N PRO A 363 -23.39 8.36 -11.71
CA PRO A 363 -23.10 8.22 -10.29
C PRO A 363 -21.73 8.83 -10.00
N ASN A 364 -21.39 8.98 -8.72
CA ASN A 364 -20.04 9.40 -8.38
C ASN A 364 -19.06 8.27 -8.77
N VAL A 365 -18.39 8.42 -9.91
CA VAL A 365 -17.43 7.44 -10.44
C VAL A 365 -16.04 7.80 -9.93
N MET A 366 -15.60 7.12 -8.88
CA MET A 366 -14.25 7.25 -8.34
C MET A 366 -13.31 6.28 -9.07
N LEU A 367 -12.14 6.77 -9.48
CA LEU A 367 -11.08 5.96 -10.07
C LEU A 367 -9.86 5.93 -9.14
N ARG A 368 -9.27 4.74 -9.00
CA ARG A 368 -7.93 4.58 -8.38
C ARG A 368 -6.97 3.99 -9.40
N ILE A 369 -5.91 4.71 -9.68
CA ILE A 369 -4.98 4.42 -10.77
C ILE A 369 -3.63 4.07 -10.16
N LEU A 370 -3.11 2.88 -10.45
CA LEU A 370 -1.82 2.42 -9.97
C LEU A 370 -0.79 2.37 -11.09
N SER A 371 0.43 2.85 -10.80
CA SER A 371 1.60 2.69 -11.67
C SER A 371 2.41 1.44 -11.33
N ALA A 372 3.25 1.00 -12.27
CA ALA A 372 4.27 -0.02 -12.01
C ALA A 372 5.31 0.47 -10.99
N GLY A 373 5.49 1.80 -10.88
CA GLY A 373 6.27 2.48 -9.86
C GLY A 373 5.60 2.56 -8.48
N GLN A 374 4.55 1.78 -8.21
CA GLN A 374 3.88 1.67 -6.90
C GLN A 374 3.17 2.93 -6.38
N GLY A 375 3.05 3.97 -7.21
CA GLY A 375 2.24 5.14 -6.86
C GLY A 375 0.77 4.91 -7.19
N GLU A 376 -0.09 5.56 -6.41
CA GLU A 376 -1.53 5.54 -6.58
C GLU A 376 -2.05 6.97 -6.74
N ALA A 377 -2.88 7.21 -7.76
CA ALA A 377 -3.64 8.43 -7.94
C ALA A 377 -5.12 8.12 -7.72
N ILE A 378 -5.79 8.96 -6.92
CA ILE A 378 -7.23 8.86 -6.64
C ILE A 378 -7.93 10.02 -7.35
N MET A 379 -8.98 9.68 -8.08
CA MET A 379 -9.87 10.62 -8.76
C MET A 379 -11.25 10.42 -8.16
N ASP A 380 -11.77 11.41 -7.43
CA ASP A 380 -13.02 11.25 -6.68
C ASP A 380 -14.24 11.14 -7.60
N ASP A 381 -14.34 12.01 -8.61
CA ASP A 381 -15.46 12.02 -9.56
C ASP A 381 -14.96 12.23 -11.00
N PHE A 382 -15.11 11.21 -11.83
CA PHE A 382 -14.76 11.23 -13.25
C PHE A 382 -15.46 12.36 -14.04
N THR A 383 -16.76 12.53 -13.83
CA THR A 383 -17.58 13.47 -14.61
C THR A 383 -17.33 14.91 -14.16
N ALA A 384 -17.24 15.14 -12.85
CA ALA A 384 -16.87 16.45 -12.32
C ALA A 384 -15.47 16.86 -12.78
N ALA A 385 -14.48 15.96 -12.71
CA ALA A 385 -13.11 16.26 -13.11
C ALA A 385 -13.00 16.69 -14.60
N VAL A 386 -13.74 16.05 -15.50
CA VAL A 386 -13.75 16.43 -16.93
C VAL A 386 -14.42 17.79 -17.16
N ASN A 387 -15.43 18.14 -16.36
CA ASN A 387 -16.17 19.38 -16.50
C ASN A 387 -15.46 20.57 -15.84
N GLU A 388 -14.96 20.40 -14.62
CA GLU A 388 -14.27 21.44 -13.84
C GLU A 388 -12.90 21.79 -14.42
N ALA A 389 -12.24 20.85 -15.10
CA ALA A 389 -10.97 21.11 -15.73
C ALA A 389 -11.08 22.11 -16.90
N LYS A 390 -12.27 22.33 -17.47
CA LYS A 390 -12.46 23.23 -18.62
C LYS A 390 -12.52 24.68 -18.17
N ILE A 391 -11.53 25.47 -18.58
CA ILE A 391 -11.50 26.92 -18.39
C ILE A 391 -11.64 27.60 -19.74
N ASN A 392 -12.71 28.38 -19.89
CA ASN A 392 -12.89 29.24 -21.04
C ASN A 392 -12.19 30.58 -20.80
N ILE A 393 -11.19 30.88 -21.62
CA ILE A 393 -10.45 32.13 -21.53
C ILE A 393 -11.23 33.23 -22.27
N PRO A 394 -11.36 34.44 -21.69
CA PRO A 394 -11.93 35.57 -22.40
C PRO A 394 -11.12 35.94 -23.64
N ILE A 395 -11.82 36.23 -24.74
CA ILE A 395 -11.31 36.75 -26.03
C ILE A 395 -10.47 35.72 -26.81
N GLY A 396 -11.02 35.14 -27.90
CA GLY A 396 -10.27 34.58 -29.04
C GLY A 396 -9.37 33.35 -28.87
N HIS A 397 -9.02 32.94 -27.64
CA HIS A 397 -7.94 31.97 -27.40
C HIS A 397 -8.39 30.53 -27.13
N GLY A 398 -9.68 30.24 -27.20
CA GLY A 398 -10.26 28.89 -27.08
C GLY A 398 -10.34 28.35 -25.65
N THR A 399 -10.63 27.05 -25.53
CA THR A 399 -10.75 26.35 -24.24
C THR A 399 -9.39 25.80 -23.80
N VAL A 400 -9.06 25.98 -22.52
CA VAL A 400 -7.85 25.47 -21.88
C VAL A 400 -8.24 24.53 -20.75
N TYR A 401 -7.41 23.53 -20.49
CA TYR A 401 -7.65 22.52 -19.48
C TYR A 401 -6.72 22.73 -18.29
N LYS A 402 -7.26 22.52 -17.08
CA LYS A 402 -6.53 22.59 -15.81
C LYS A 402 -6.13 21.18 -15.37
N SER A 403 -4.92 21.02 -14.85
CA SER A 403 -4.50 19.77 -14.19
C SER A 403 -5.04 19.68 -12.76
N GLY A 404 -4.96 18.51 -12.13
CA GLY A 404 -5.11 18.43 -10.67
C GLY A 404 -4.18 19.43 -9.97
N ALA A 405 -4.69 20.10 -8.93
CA ALA A 405 -3.90 21.01 -8.11
C ALA A 405 -3.10 20.23 -7.06
N TYR A 406 -1.85 20.61 -6.86
CA TYR A 406 -0.95 19.96 -5.91
C TYR A 406 -0.55 20.94 -4.82
N GLY A 407 -0.76 20.54 -3.56
CA GLY A 407 -0.62 21.41 -2.41
C GLY A 407 -1.82 21.30 -1.47
N THR A 408 -1.76 21.93 -0.30
CA THR A 408 -2.91 21.96 0.61
C THR A 408 -3.72 23.20 0.26
N LEU A 409 -4.97 23.02 -0.17
CA LEU A 409 -5.95 24.10 -0.11
C LEU A 409 -6.05 24.53 1.35
N SER A 410 -5.47 25.68 1.69
CA SER A 410 -5.73 26.29 2.98
C SER A 410 -7.26 26.45 3.08
N SER A 411 -7.86 25.87 4.11
CA SER A 411 -9.29 26.01 4.41
C SER A 411 -9.70 27.45 4.73
N ASN A 412 -8.73 28.37 4.79
CA ASN A 412 -8.98 29.80 4.83
C ASN A 412 -9.14 30.33 3.40
N LYS A 413 -10.40 30.43 2.97
CA LYS A 413 -10.82 31.23 1.80
C LYS A 413 -10.53 32.74 1.93
N ASP A 414 -9.86 33.18 3.00
CA ASP A 414 -9.65 34.58 3.36
C ASP A 414 -8.22 35.12 3.08
N SER A 415 -7.34 34.34 2.44
CA SER A 415 -6.02 34.87 2.04
C SER A 415 -5.57 34.38 0.66
N GLY A 416 -5.94 35.13 -0.37
CA GLY A 416 -5.41 35.01 -1.74
C GLY A 416 -6.42 34.42 -2.73
N ALA A 417 -6.93 35.26 -3.64
CA ALA A 417 -7.74 34.80 -4.77
C ALA A 417 -6.97 33.77 -5.61
N ASP A 418 -7.67 32.80 -6.21
CA ASP A 418 -7.08 31.90 -7.19
C ASP A 418 -6.51 32.70 -8.37
N HIS A 419 -5.19 32.67 -8.55
CA HIS A 419 -4.54 33.32 -9.68
C HIS A 419 -4.41 32.30 -10.81
N HIS A 420 -5.04 32.58 -11.95
CA HIS A 420 -4.76 31.89 -13.21
C HIS A 420 -3.90 32.80 -14.06
N MET A 421 -2.78 32.27 -14.55
CA MET A 421 -1.85 33.01 -15.41
C MET A 421 -1.63 32.24 -16.70
N ILE A 422 -2.12 32.79 -17.80
CA ILE A 422 -1.90 32.27 -19.15
C ILE A 422 -0.63 32.91 -19.69
N PHE A 423 0.27 32.10 -20.24
CA PHE A 423 1.54 32.60 -20.74
C PHE A 423 1.34 33.48 -21.99
N ASN A 424 2.03 34.63 -22.03
CA ASN A 424 2.00 35.52 -23.20
C ASN A 424 2.49 34.83 -24.48
N SER A 425 3.31 33.77 -24.36
CA SER A 425 3.81 32.96 -25.47
C SER A 425 2.73 32.24 -26.28
N ILE A 426 1.49 32.17 -25.79
CA ILE A 426 0.36 31.55 -26.51
C ILE A 426 -0.42 32.60 -27.32
N THR A 427 -0.32 33.86 -26.91
CA THR A 427 -1.26 34.92 -27.26
C THR A 427 -0.65 35.93 -28.22
N ALA A 428 0.67 36.07 -28.21
CA ALA A 428 1.43 36.94 -29.11
C ALA A 428 2.85 36.38 -29.26
N GLY A 429 3.50 36.60 -30.41
CA GLY A 429 4.82 36.05 -30.81
C GLY A 429 6.02 36.46 -29.93
N SER A 430 5.87 36.29 -28.62
CA SER A 430 6.82 36.55 -27.56
C SER A 430 7.31 35.20 -27.04
N LEU A 431 8.60 34.94 -27.17
CA LEU A 431 9.20 33.70 -26.69
C LEU A 431 9.58 33.86 -25.22
N LEU A 432 9.32 32.83 -24.41
CA LEU A 432 9.78 32.77 -23.02
C LEU A 432 11.30 32.54 -23.02
N ILE A 433 12.07 33.49 -22.51
CA ILE A 433 13.54 33.47 -22.54
C ILE A 433 14.16 33.10 -21.19
N ALA A 434 13.48 33.36 -20.08
CA ALA A 434 13.98 33.04 -18.76
C ALA A 434 12.83 32.90 -17.75
N ILE A 435 13.06 32.07 -16.74
CA ILE A 435 12.19 31.97 -15.57
C ILE A 435 13.03 32.33 -14.35
N ARG A 436 12.62 33.38 -13.63
CA ARG A 436 13.23 33.76 -12.37
C ARG A 436 12.39 33.23 -11.22
N VAL A 437 13.02 32.42 -10.38
CA VAL A 437 12.38 31.79 -9.22
C VAL A 437 12.81 32.55 -7.97
N TYR A 438 11.85 33.05 -7.21
CA TYR A 438 12.09 33.63 -5.88
C TYR A 438 11.94 32.53 -4.84
N HIS A 439 13.04 32.17 -4.19
CA HIS A 439 13.06 31.05 -3.26
C HIS A 439 14.02 31.31 -2.11
N SER A 440 13.69 30.74 -0.95
CA SER A 440 14.55 30.68 0.22
C SER A 440 14.44 29.27 0.82
N LEU A 441 13.96 29.15 2.07
CA LEU A 441 13.52 27.87 2.63
C LEU A 441 12.13 27.44 2.10
N ARG A 442 11.45 28.29 1.33
CA ARG A 442 10.17 28.03 0.64
C ARG A 442 10.19 28.71 -0.73
N LEU A 443 9.24 28.33 -1.59
CA LEU A 443 8.97 29.02 -2.85
C LEU A 443 8.07 30.22 -2.57
N ASN A 444 8.39 31.37 -3.17
CA ASN A 444 7.66 32.62 -2.96
C ASN A 444 6.93 33.08 -4.24
N ALA A 445 7.64 33.09 -5.37
CA ALA A 445 7.09 33.51 -6.65
C ALA A 445 7.88 32.97 -7.85
N LEU A 446 7.21 32.97 -9.01
CA LEU A 446 7.78 32.68 -10.32
C LEU A 446 7.58 33.90 -11.23
N GLU A 447 8.65 34.45 -11.78
CA GLU A 447 8.64 35.48 -12.81
C GLU A 447 8.99 34.87 -14.16
N PHE A 448 8.09 35.02 -15.13
CA PHE A 448 8.27 34.58 -16.51
C PHE A 448 8.67 35.78 -17.35
N ILE A 449 9.85 35.72 -17.97
CA ILE A 449 10.46 36.82 -18.73
C ILE A 449 10.42 36.48 -20.21
N TYR A 450 9.85 37.38 -21.02
CA TYR A 450 9.67 37.20 -22.46
C TYR A 450 10.64 38.03 -23.29
N GLU A 451 10.81 37.68 -24.56
CA GLU A 451 11.69 38.38 -25.51
C GLU A 451 11.34 39.87 -25.69
N ASP A 452 10.05 40.21 -25.61
CA ASP A 452 9.53 41.58 -25.69
C ASP A 452 9.76 42.39 -24.39
N LYS A 453 10.48 41.81 -23.42
CA LYS A 453 10.71 42.34 -22.06
C LYS A 453 9.45 42.42 -21.20
N SER A 454 8.33 41.84 -21.64
CA SER A 454 7.18 41.66 -20.76
C SER A 454 7.53 40.64 -19.66
N ILE A 455 6.94 40.83 -18.48
CA ILE A 455 7.14 39.97 -17.32
C ILE A 455 5.78 39.60 -16.78
N GLN A 456 5.57 38.31 -16.50
CA GLN A 456 4.39 37.83 -15.78
C GLN A 456 4.83 37.23 -14.44
N LEU A 457 4.24 37.73 -13.35
CA LEU A 457 4.54 37.30 -11.99
C LEU A 457 3.42 36.37 -11.48
N PHE A 458 3.81 35.20 -10.99
CA PHE A 458 2.94 34.27 -10.29
C PHE A 458 3.41 34.10 -8.84
N GLY A 459 2.57 34.51 -7.88
CA GLY A 459 2.89 34.50 -6.45
C GLY A 459 3.24 35.88 -5.91
N THR A 460 3.84 35.92 -4.71
CA THR A 460 4.14 37.19 -4.01
C THR A 460 5.63 37.46 -4.03
N LYS A 461 6.03 38.55 -4.71
CA LYS A 461 7.43 38.98 -4.76
C LYS A 461 7.93 39.36 -3.35
N PRO A 462 9.03 38.78 -2.85
CA PRO A 462 9.59 39.16 -1.55
C PRO A 462 10.12 40.60 -1.58
N LYS A 463 10.10 41.28 -0.41
CA LYS A 463 10.57 42.67 -0.29
C LYS A 463 12.09 42.81 -0.51
N ASP A 464 12.85 41.75 -0.27
CA ASP A 464 14.28 41.66 -0.57
C ASP A 464 14.50 40.77 -1.81
N ASP A 465 15.12 41.33 -2.85
CA ASP A 465 15.44 40.66 -4.13
C ASP A 465 16.64 39.69 -4.04
N SER A 466 17.24 39.53 -2.86
CA SER A 466 18.51 38.84 -2.63
C SER A 466 18.47 37.31 -2.76
N ALA A 467 17.27 36.71 -2.84
CA ALA A 467 17.08 35.27 -2.94
C ALA A 467 16.27 34.88 -4.20
N SER A 468 16.77 35.31 -5.36
CA SER A 468 16.22 34.91 -6.67
C SER A 468 17.26 34.15 -7.48
N THR A 469 16.82 33.15 -8.23
CA THR A 469 17.67 32.42 -9.18
C THR A 469 17.01 32.42 -10.55
N GLU A 470 17.78 32.79 -11.55
CA GLU A 470 17.32 32.87 -12.93
C GLU A 470 17.71 31.62 -13.70
N PHE A 471 16.73 31.00 -14.36
CA PHE A 471 16.90 29.86 -15.23
C PHE A 471 16.69 30.28 -16.68
N PRO A 472 17.76 30.42 -17.49
CA PRO A 472 17.65 30.83 -18.89
C PRO A 472 17.19 29.67 -19.77
N ILE A 473 16.28 29.97 -20.71
CA ILE A 473 15.72 29.08 -21.72
C ILE A 473 16.25 29.52 -23.09
N ASP A 474 16.89 28.60 -23.82
CA ASP A 474 17.46 28.90 -25.13
C ASP A 474 16.41 28.83 -26.25
N ALA A 475 15.46 29.76 -26.21
CA ALA A 475 14.35 29.82 -27.17
C ALA A 475 14.83 29.95 -28.62
N ARG A 476 16.00 30.57 -28.86
CA ARG A 476 16.60 30.72 -30.20
C ARG A 476 17.01 29.38 -30.81
N ARG A 477 17.38 28.40 -29.98
CA ARG A 477 17.67 27.04 -30.42
C ARG A 477 16.41 26.16 -30.46
N GLY A 478 15.26 26.67 -30.02
CA GLY A 478 14.01 25.92 -29.93
C GLY A 478 13.79 25.22 -28.58
N GLU A 479 14.50 25.62 -27.53
CA GLU A 479 14.21 25.14 -26.17
C GLU A 479 12.87 25.72 -25.70
N ILE A 480 11.95 24.86 -25.26
CA ILE A 480 10.64 25.26 -24.73
C ILE A 480 10.44 24.69 -23.33
N LEU A 481 9.65 25.41 -22.52
CA LEU A 481 9.21 24.94 -21.22
C LEU A 481 8.24 23.76 -21.39
N MET A 482 8.61 22.59 -20.87
CA MET A 482 7.81 21.37 -20.94
C MET A 482 6.88 21.22 -19.74
N GLY A 483 7.33 21.64 -18.56
CA GLY A 483 6.58 21.45 -17.32
C GLY A 483 7.43 21.65 -16.08
N PHE A 484 6.90 21.18 -14.95
CA PHE A 484 7.50 21.36 -13.63
C PHE A 484 7.58 20.02 -12.89
N CYS A 485 8.66 19.79 -12.15
CA CYS A 485 8.71 18.73 -11.15
C CYS A 485 8.58 19.37 -9.77
N MET A 486 7.58 18.96 -9.00
CA MET A 486 7.26 19.56 -7.71
C MET A 486 7.45 18.56 -6.58
N ARG A 487 7.88 19.07 -5.44
CA ARG A 487 7.98 18.33 -4.18
C ARG A 487 7.02 18.95 -3.19
N SER A 488 6.10 18.15 -2.66
CA SER A 488 5.13 18.61 -1.66
C SER A 488 5.12 17.75 -0.40
N LYS A 489 4.86 18.41 0.72
CA LYS A 489 4.53 17.79 2.01
C LYS A 489 3.54 18.71 2.72
N GLY A 490 2.28 18.65 2.29
CA GLY A 490 1.29 19.68 2.59
C GLY A 490 1.35 20.77 1.52
N ALA A 491 2.17 21.81 1.71
CA ALA A 491 2.40 22.86 0.70
C ALA A 491 3.49 22.46 -0.31
N VAL A 492 3.54 23.15 -1.46
CA VAL A 492 4.65 23.02 -2.41
C VAL A 492 5.93 23.58 -1.77
N ARG A 493 7.00 22.78 -1.75
CA ARG A 493 8.27 23.14 -1.07
C ARG A 493 9.47 23.18 -1.98
N GLY A 494 9.45 22.37 -3.04
CA GLY A 494 10.50 22.32 -4.03
C GLY A 494 9.92 22.36 -5.43
N LEU A 495 10.58 23.08 -6.34
CA LEU A 495 10.21 23.18 -7.75
C LEU A 495 11.44 23.06 -8.62
N GLU A 496 11.33 22.25 -9.65
CA GLU A 496 12.34 22.07 -10.68
C GLU A 496 11.69 22.30 -12.04
N ILE A 497 12.42 22.96 -12.93
CA ILE A 497 11.95 23.36 -14.26
C ILE A 497 12.43 22.31 -15.26
N LEU A 498 11.52 21.87 -16.13
CA LEU A 498 11.80 20.88 -17.17
C LEU A 498 11.65 21.52 -18.56
N THR A 499 12.63 21.32 -19.43
CA THR A 499 12.62 21.85 -20.81
C THR A 499 12.67 20.74 -21.87
N SER A 500 12.34 21.07 -23.12
CA SER A 500 12.31 20.14 -24.25
C SER A 500 13.67 19.54 -24.60
N PHE A 501 14.76 20.19 -24.20
CA PHE A 501 16.13 19.71 -24.42
C PHE A 501 16.57 18.67 -23.37
N GLY A 502 15.68 18.27 -22.48
CA GLY A 502 16.00 17.37 -21.37
C GLY A 502 16.82 18.04 -20.27
N ARG A 503 16.93 19.39 -20.28
CA ARG A 503 17.50 20.12 -19.15
C ARG A 503 16.52 20.13 -17.99
N ARG A 504 17.04 19.84 -16.81
CA ARG A 504 16.35 19.96 -15.52
C ARG A 504 17.11 20.97 -14.69
N SER A 505 16.41 21.95 -14.11
CA SER A 505 17.04 22.87 -13.18
C SER A 505 17.41 22.19 -11.87
N ASP A 506 18.24 22.85 -11.06
CA ASP A 506 18.34 22.51 -9.64
C ASP A 506 16.98 22.69 -8.95
N CYS A 507 16.82 22.02 -7.80
CA CYS A 507 15.61 22.14 -7.00
C CYS A 507 15.59 23.48 -6.25
N PHE A 508 14.64 24.34 -6.59
CA PHE A 508 14.43 25.62 -5.93
C PHE A 508 13.53 25.45 -4.70
N GLY A 509 13.93 25.98 -3.53
CA GLY A 509 13.21 25.87 -2.25
C GLY A 509 13.87 24.95 -1.21
N GLY A 510 13.28 24.86 0.00
CA GLY A 510 13.91 24.24 1.17
C GLY A 510 13.84 22.71 1.21
N MET A 511 15.00 22.08 1.43
CA MET A 511 15.14 20.65 1.76
C MET A 511 14.55 20.34 3.14
N PRO A 512 13.78 19.24 3.25
CA PRO A 512 14.44 18.01 3.68
C PRO A 512 14.22 16.86 2.69
N LEU A 513 15.02 15.79 2.86
CA LEU A 513 15.06 14.53 2.10
C LEU A 513 13.73 13.72 2.01
N GLY A 514 12.56 14.33 2.20
CA GLY A 514 11.28 13.63 2.19
C GLY A 514 10.09 14.50 1.78
N GLY A 515 9.31 13.99 0.81
CA GLY A 515 8.10 14.58 0.25
C GLY A 515 7.72 13.84 -1.03
N ASN A 516 6.44 13.86 -1.41
CA ASN A 516 6.01 13.22 -2.66
C ASN A 516 6.50 14.07 -3.83
N MET A 517 7.19 13.45 -4.77
CA MET A 517 7.64 14.10 -5.99
C MET A 517 6.62 13.83 -7.09
N THR A 518 6.08 14.90 -7.65
CA THR A 518 5.13 14.81 -8.76
C THR A 518 5.63 15.64 -9.92
N THR A 519 5.61 15.04 -11.10
CA THR A 519 5.90 15.77 -12.34
C THR A 519 4.59 16.27 -12.94
N LEU A 520 4.58 17.47 -13.51
CA LEU A 520 3.46 18.06 -14.21
C LEU A 520 3.92 18.40 -15.63
N ILE A 521 3.61 17.50 -16.56
CA ILE A 521 3.86 17.70 -17.99
C ILE A 521 2.52 17.49 -18.70
N PRO A 522 2.10 18.42 -19.58
CA PRO A 522 0.90 18.22 -20.38
C PRO A 522 0.91 16.87 -21.12
N PRO A 523 -0.26 16.25 -21.33
CA PRO A 523 -0.33 14.98 -22.06
C PRO A 523 0.13 15.17 -23.52
N LYS A 524 0.56 14.09 -24.17
CA LYS A 524 1.07 14.16 -25.55
C LYS A 524 0.09 14.84 -26.50
N GLY A 525 0.64 15.71 -27.34
CA GLY A 525 -0.13 16.51 -28.30
C GLY A 525 -0.73 17.79 -27.72
N ARG A 526 -0.53 18.07 -26.43
CA ARG A 526 -0.90 19.33 -25.78
C ARG A 526 0.33 20.17 -25.46
N ALA A 527 0.15 21.49 -25.45
CA ALA A 527 1.18 22.44 -25.05
C ALA A 527 0.85 23.06 -23.69
N LEU A 528 1.88 23.43 -22.93
CA LEU A 528 1.73 24.14 -21.67
C LEU A 528 1.18 25.54 -21.95
N ALA A 529 0.00 25.84 -21.41
CA ALA A 529 -0.74 27.07 -21.63
C ALA A 529 -0.57 28.10 -20.49
N GLY A 530 -0.08 27.67 -19.33
CA GLY A 530 0.02 28.55 -18.17
C GLY A 530 0.10 27.80 -16.85
N VAL A 531 -0.07 28.54 -15.76
CA VAL A 531 -0.06 28.03 -14.39
C VAL A 531 -1.27 28.56 -13.62
N TYR A 532 -1.71 27.80 -12.62
CA TYR A 532 -2.84 28.13 -11.76
C TYR A 532 -2.49 27.80 -10.30
N GLY A 533 -2.95 28.63 -9.36
CA GLY A 533 -2.89 28.35 -7.93
C GLY A 533 -2.99 29.61 -7.07
N SER A 534 -2.92 29.42 -5.76
CA SER A 534 -2.95 30.43 -4.71
C SER A 534 -1.57 30.51 -4.07
N CYS A 535 -0.77 31.47 -4.54
CA CYS A 535 0.52 31.83 -3.96
C CYS A 535 1.52 30.67 -3.75
N LEU A 536 1.48 29.64 -4.60
CA LEU A 536 2.33 28.43 -4.52
C LEU A 536 2.07 27.55 -3.28
N ASP A 537 1.00 27.79 -2.53
CA ASP A 537 0.49 26.82 -1.55
C ASP A 537 -0.17 25.63 -2.26
N ASP A 538 -0.87 25.92 -3.36
CA ASP A 538 -1.29 24.98 -4.40
C ASP A 538 -0.80 25.42 -5.79
N PHE A 539 -0.53 24.43 -6.65
CA PHE A 539 -0.05 24.66 -8.01
C PHE A 539 -0.59 23.62 -8.98
N ALA A 540 -1.07 24.10 -10.13
CA ALA A 540 -1.56 23.33 -11.26
C ALA A 540 -1.02 23.94 -12.56
N ILE A 541 -0.97 23.12 -13.62
CA ILE A 541 -0.66 23.59 -14.96
C ILE A 541 -1.95 23.75 -15.78
N LEU A 542 -1.93 24.73 -16.67
CA LEU A 542 -2.93 24.91 -17.71
C LEU A 542 -2.35 24.37 -19.02
N TYR A 543 -3.14 23.66 -19.82
CA TYR A 543 -2.69 23.10 -21.10
C TYR A 543 -3.75 23.19 -22.18
N LYS A 544 -3.30 23.30 -23.43
CA LYS A 544 -4.16 23.44 -24.61
C LYS A 544 -3.82 22.45 -25.69
#